data_AF-A0A8T3V8W7-F1
#
_entry.id   AF-A0A8T3V8W7-F1
#
_cell.length_a   1.000
_cell.length_b   1.000
_cell.length_c   1.000
_cell.angle_alpha   90.00
_cell.angle_beta   90.00
_cell.angle_gamma   90.00
#
_symmetry.space_group_name_H-M   'P 1'
#
loop_
_entity.id
_entity.type
_entity.pdbx_description
1 polymer ?
#
loop_
_entity_poly.entity_id
_entity_poly.type
_entity_poly.pdbx_seq_one_letter_code
_entity_poly.pdbx_strand_id
1 'polypeptide(L)'
;MKRIILFILVFLLIGCVYASDFSKVTVNRVDFEIPSEYSSGDTMRGKYVYKDIRTFAILCEDDYLVNGYGGYYDIVDDSWDLSIDGRPARVLTMFNNYIDKNVSYLYFPVNRSVYCICYQGNDVNESISHIVESAPGSSMSSDTFYGLLDEAYKAHEDRQYLDTVNKDYSDYVSKTNQHKDTSSDRLVKWYLLSH
;
A
#
# COMPACT_ATOMS: atom_id res chain seq x y z
N MET A 1 -28.99 3.62 -55.18
CA MET A 1 -28.20 3.14 -54.02
C MET A 1 -27.47 4.35 -53.43
N LYS A 2 -27.98 4.93 -52.35
CA LYS A 2 -27.43 6.15 -51.72
C LYS A 2 -27.65 6.10 -50.20
N ARG A 3 -26.93 5.24 -49.46
CA ARG A 3 -26.88 5.25 -47.98
C ARG A 3 -25.66 4.50 -47.46
N ILE A 4 -24.43 4.99 -47.71
CA ILE A 4 -23.23 4.51 -46.98
C ILE A 4 -22.26 5.69 -46.81
N ILE A 5 -22.64 6.73 -46.06
CA ILE A 5 -21.68 7.70 -45.49
C ILE A 5 -22.26 8.13 -44.14
N LEU A 6 -22.23 7.25 -43.14
CA LEU A 6 -22.53 7.63 -41.76
C LEU A 6 -21.93 6.61 -40.77
N PHE A 7 -20.61 6.38 -40.82
CA PHE A 7 -19.95 5.55 -39.79
C PHE A 7 -18.56 6.03 -39.36
N ILE A 8 -18.04 7.13 -39.93
CA ILE A 8 -16.68 7.60 -39.62
C ILE A 8 -16.66 8.71 -38.53
N LEU A 9 -17.81 9.29 -38.15
CA LEU A 9 -17.83 10.40 -37.18
C LEU A 9 -17.87 9.99 -35.70
N VAL A 10 -18.09 8.70 -35.37
CA VAL A 10 -18.24 8.24 -33.98
C VAL A 10 -16.88 7.98 -33.28
N PHE A 11 -15.79 7.82 -34.05
CA PHE A 11 -14.47 7.58 -33.47
C PHE A 11 -13.70 8.85 -33.06
N LEU A 12 -14.22 10.05 -33.36
CA LEU A 12 -13.57 11.32 -32.98
C LEU A 12 -13.98 11.83 -31.58
N LEU A 13 -14.86 11.13 -30.86
CA LEU A 13 -15.39 11.59 -29.56
C LEU A 13 -14.80 10.86 -28.33
N ILE A 14 -13.85 9.95 -28.50
CA ILE A 14 -13.22 9.22 -27.37
C ILE A 14 -11.91 9.90 -26.91
N GLY A 15 -11.41 10.89 -27.66
CA GLY A 15 -10.20 11.63 -27.32
C GLY A 15 -10.44 12.93 -26.56
N CYS A 16 -11.32 12.95 -25.55
CA CYS A 16 -11.17 13.97 -24.51
C CYS A 16 -9.98 13.54 -23.64
N VAL A 17 -8.77 13.73 -24.16
CA VAL A 17 -7.57 13.76 -23.33
C VAL A 17 -7.79 14.94 -22.38
N TYR A 18 -8.31 14.66 -21.19
CA TYR A 18 -8.18 15.61 -20.09
C TYR A 18 -6.68 15.76 -19.92
N ALA A 19 -6.14 16.89 -20.40
CA ALA A 19 -4.85 17.36 -19.93
C ALA A 19 -5.06 17.62 -18.43
N SER A 20 -4.86 16.58 -17.63
CA SER A 20 -4.85 16.71 -16.19
C SER A 20 -3.63 17.55 -15.88
N ASP A 21 -3.85 18.74 -15.31
CA ASP A 21 -2.74 19.52 -14.80
C ASP A 21 -2.13 18.72 -13.65
N PHE A 22 -0.83 18.44 -13.74
CA PHE A 22 -0.08 17.77 -12.68
C PHE A 22 0.74 18.77 -11.88
N SER A 23 0.81 18.53 -10.58
CA SER A 23 1.64 19.26 -9.63
C SER A 23 2.79 18.38 -9.15
N LYS A 24 3.94 18.99 -8.83
CA LYS A 24 5.11 18.25 -8.34
C LYS A 24 5.15 18.24 -6.82
N VAL A 25 5.41 17.07 -6.24
CA VAL A 25 5.63 16.88 -4.81
C VAL A 25 6.85 15.99 -4.58
N THR A 26 7.58 16.20 -3.49
CA THR A 26 8.79 15.42 -3.18
C THR A 26 8.55 14.55 -1.96
N VAL A 27 8.67 13.23 -2.10
CA VAL A 27 8.59 12.25 -1.00
C VAL A 27 9.92 11.52 -0.91
N ASN A 28 10.56 11.56 0.26
CA ASN A 28 11.85 10.91 0.50
C ASN A 28 12.91 11.18 -0.59
N ARG A 29 13.04 12.44 -1.02
CA ARG A 29 13.96 12.90 -2.09
C ARG A 29 13.64 12.38 -3.49
N VAL A 30 12.45 11.85 -3.71
CA VAL A 30 11.91 11.47 -5.01
C VAL A 30 10.78 12.42 -5.37
N ASP A 31 10.84 12.98 -6.57
CA ASP A 31 9.78 13.84 -7.10
C ASP A 31 8.71 12.98 -7.79
N PHE A 32 7.45 13.31 -7.52
CA PHE A 32 6.26 12.71 -8.12
C PHE A 32 5.40 13.78 -8.78
N GLU A 33 4.79 13.46 -9.91
CA GLU A 33 3.74 14.26 -10.52
C GLU A 33 2.38 13.73 -10.08
N ILE A 34 1.62 14.55 -9.35
CA ILE A 34 0.30 14.19 -8.81
C ILE A 34 -0.80 15.05 -9.44
N PRO A 35 -2.03 14.56 -9.53
CA PRO A 35 -3.17 15.38 -9.97
C PRO A 35 -3.26 16.69 -9.17
N SER A 36 -3.46 17.83 -9.85
CA SER A 36 -3.44 19.14 -9.18
C SER A 36 -4.53 19.33 -8.13
N GLU A 37 -5.61 18.55 -8.17
CA GLU A 37 -6.61 18.51 -7.09
C GLU A 37 -6.05 18.07 -5.73
N TYR A 38 -4.94 17.33 -5.74
CA TYR A 38 -4.24 16.88 -4.54
C TYR A 38 -3.05 17.77 -4.17
N SER A 39 -2.80 18.89 -4.86
CA SER A 39 -1.58 19.72 -4.72
C SER A 39 -1.42 20.44 -3.39
N SER A 40 -2.50 20.64 -2.63
CA SER A 40 -2.50 21.37 -1.36
C SER A 40 -2.35 20.47 -0.14
N GLY A 41 -1.57 19.39 -0.26
CA GLY A 41 -1.27 18.45 0.83
C GLY A 41 -0.01 18.81 1.60
N ASP A 42 0.25 18.05 2.66
CA ASP A 42 1.39 18.23 3.54
C ASP A 42 2.49 17.21 3.26
N THR A 43 3.73 17.69 3.18
CA THR A 43 4.91 16.83 3.08
C THR A 43 5.55 16.66 4.45
N MET A 44 5.80 15.42 4.83
CA MET A 44 6.53 15.05 6.05
C MET A 44 7.52 13.92 5.74
N ARG A 45 8.39 13.59 6.69
CA ARG A 45 9.46 12.61 6.45
C ARG A 45 8.87 11.28 5.97
N GLY A 46 9.19 10.92 4.72
CA GLY A 46 8.75 9.68 4.10
C GLY A 46 7.33 9.69 3.53
N LYS A 47 6.58 10.80 3.58
CA LYS A 47 5.21 10.83 3.04
C LYS A 47 4.71 12.19 2.59
N TYR A 48 3.79 12.16 1.64
CA TYR A 48 2.92 13.26 1.25
C TYR A 48 1.47 12.87 1.52
N VAL A 49 0.68 13.75 2.12
CA VAL A 49 -0.72 13.47 2.47
C VAL A 49 -1.61 14.66 2.09
N TYR A 50 -2.62 14.41 1.26
CA TYR A 50 -3.69 15.37 1.00
C TYR A 50 -4.93 14.98 1.81
N LYS A 51 -5.32 15.85 2.76
CA LYS A 51 -6.38 15.63 3.77
C LYS A 51 -6.10 14.46 4.72
N ASP A 52 -6.09 13.23 4.21
CA ASP A 52 -5.72 12.03 4.94
C ASP A 52 -5.35 10.87 3.98
N ILE A 53 -4.82 9.78 4.55
CA ILE A 53 -4.41 8.59 3.80
C ILE A 53 -5.57 7.84 3.13
N ARG A 54 -6.82 8.10 3.53
CA ARG A 54 -8.02 7.48 2.93
C ARG A 54 -8.50 8.26 1.72
N THR A 55 -8.03 9.50 1.57
CA THR A 55 -8.34 10.37 0.45
C THR A 55 -7.25 10.28 -0.60
N PHE A 56 -6.04 10.74 -0.27
CA PHE A 56 -4.87 10.65 -1.15
C PHE A 56 -3.57 10.80 -0.37
N ALA A 57 -2.62 9.88 -0.59
CA ALA A 57 -1.27 9.98 -0.04
C ALA A 57 -0.24 9.26 -0.92
N ILE A 58 1.02 9.67 -0.81
CA ILE A 58 2.17 8.94 -1.33
C ILE A 58 3.11 8.66 -0.16
N LEU A 59 3.40 7.39 0.08
CA LEU A 59 4.20 6.91 1.20
C LEU A 59 5.45 6.21 0.67
N CYS A 60 6.61 6.49 1.27
CA CYS A 60 7.79 5.64 1.14
C CYS A 60 7.72 4.59 2.26
N GLU A 61 7.66 3.32 1.88
CA GLU A 61 7.32 2.21 2.76
C GLU A 61 8.54 1.50 3.36
N ASP A 62 9.77 1.93 3.07
CA ASP A 62 10.99 1.22 3.49
C ASP A 62 11.03 0.87 5.00
N ASP A 63 10.59 1.80 5.86
CA ASP A 63 10.57 1.60 7.32
C ASP A 63 9.24 1.00 7.83
N TYR A 64 8.20 0.95 6.99
CA TYR A 64 6.83 0.66 7.41
C TYR A 64 6.15 -0.49 6.65
N LEU A 65 6.81 -1.11 5.68
CA LEU A 65 6.21 -2.08 4.76
C LEU A 65 5.49 -3.23 5.49
N VAL A 66 6.04 -3.74 6.59
CA VAL A 66 5.39 -4.78 7.40
C VAL A 66 4.05 -4.31 7.98
N ASN A 67 4.00 -3.09 8.52
CA ASN A 67 2.76 -2.57 9.14
C ASN A 67 1.81 -1.98 8.09
N GLY A 68 2.35 -1.35 7.04
CA GLY A 68 1.59 -0.80 5.92
C GLY A 68 1.02 -1.92 5.08
N TYR A 69 1.86 -2.57 4.27
CA TYR A 69 1.43 -3.65 3.39
C TYR A 69 0.87 -4.85 4.17
N GLY A 70 1.63 -5.41 5.12
CA GLY A 70 1.19 -6.60 5.86
C GLY A 70 -0.09 -6.36 6.67
N GLY A 71 -0.19 -5.19 7.32
CA GLY A 71 -1.38 -4.78 8.07
C GLY A 71 -2.63 -4.59 7.22
N TYR A 72 -2.50 -3.97 6.05
CA TYR A 72 -3.65 -3.80 5.16
C TYR A 72 -4.02 -5.10 4.45
N TYR A 73 -3.07 -5.96 4.12
CA TYR A 73 -3.33 -7.22 3.43
C TYR A 73 -4.28 -8.15 4.20
N ASP A 74 -4.24 -8.12 5.54
CA ASP A 74 -5.14 -8.92 6.38
C ASP A 74 -6.63 -8.49 6.31
N ILE A 75 -6.91 -7.27 5.83
CA ILE A 75 -8.24 -6.66 5.89
C ILE A 75 -8.77 -6.23 4.51
N VAL A 76 -8.13 -6.65 3.42
CA VAL A 76 -8.56 -6.28 2.06
C VAL A 76 -9.72 -7.13 1.58
N ASP A 77 -10.57 -6.50 0.78
CA ASP A 77 -11.62 -7.21 0.05
C ASP A 77 -11.08 -7.81 -1.25
N ASP A 78 -10.08 -7.15 -1.86
CA ASP A 78 -9.47 -7.59 -3.11
C ASP A 78 -7.99 -7.20 -3.21
N SER A 79 -7.22 -8.01 -3.92
CA SER A 79 -5.81 -7.78 -4.20
C SER A 79 -5.43 -8.32 -5.58
N TRP A 80 -4.71 -7.53 -6.38
CA TRP A 80 -4.23 -7.99 -7.68
C TRP A 80 -2.90 -7.34 -8.07
N ASP A 81 -2.19 -8.05 -8.94
CA ASP A 81 -0.95 -7.60 -9.55
C ASP A 81 -1.23 -6.99 -10.92
N LEU A 82 -0.46 -5.96 -11.26
CA LEU A 82 -0.49 -5.33 -12.58
C LEU A 82 0.90 -4.80 -12.96
N SER A 83 1.00 -4.36 -14.22
CA SER A 83 2.21 -3.71 -14.73
C SER A 83 1.86 -2.32 -15.23
N ILE A 84 2.56 -1.30 -14.75
CA ILE A 84 2.41 0.10 -15.18
C ILE A 84 3.76 0.55 -15.76
N ASP A 85 3.80 0.93 -17.04
CA ASP A 85 5.05 1.25 -17.76
C ASP A 85 6.14 0.16 -17.60
N GLY A 86 5.72 -1.11 -17.68
CA GLY A 86 6.61 -2.27 -17.52
C GLY A 86 7.12 -2.50 -16.09
N ARG A 87 6.65 -1.73 -15.10
CA ARG A 87 7.02 -1.86 -13.69
C ARG A 87 6.00 -2.72 -12.94
N PRO A 88 6.44 -3.64 -12.08
CA PRO A 88 5.53 -4.42 -11.25
C PRO A 88 4.81 -3.53 -10.24
N ALA A 89 3.54 -3.80 -9.99
CA ALA A 89 2.77 -3.14 -8.96
C ALA A 89 1.72 -4.09 -8.37
N ARG A 90 1.36 -3.86 -7.10
CA ARG A 90 0.31 -4.60 -6.40
C ARG A 90 -0.72 -3.63 -5.83
N VAL A 91 -1.99 -3.88 -6.09
CA VAL A 91 -3.09 -3.11 -5.51
C VAL A 91 -3.74 -3.93 -4.41
N LEU A 92 -4.01 -3.27 -3.30
CA LEU A 92 -4.87 -3.74 -2.23
C LEU A 92 -6.07 -2.81 -2.13
N THR A 93 -7.30 -3.33 -2.12
CA THR A 93 -8.52 -2.52 -2.02
C THR A 93 -9.39 -2.99 -0.86
N MET A 94 -9.91 -2.03 -0.09
CA MET A 94 -10.84 -2.31 1.01
C MET A 94 -11.96 -1.27 1.05
N PHE A 95 -13.15 -1.71 1.48
CA PHE A 95 -14.23 -0.80 1.84
C PHE A 95 -13.96 -0.17 3.21
N ASN A 96 -13.84 1.16 3.25
CA ASN A 96 -13.62 1.89 4.50
C ASN A 96 -14.94 2.37 5.09
N ASN A 97 -15.39 1.69 6.16
CA ASN A 97 -16.64 1.99 6.85
C ASN A 97 -16.70 3.40 7.48
N TYR A 98 -15.56 4.05 7.76
CA TYR A 98 -15.56 5.38 8.37
C TYR A 98 -15.93 6.49 7.38
N ILE A 99 -15.57 6.31 6.11
CA ILE A 99 -15.86 7.29 5.05
C ILE A 99 -16.89 6.78 4.03
N ASP A 100 -17.37 5.54 4.18
CA ASP A 100 -18.36 4.91 3.30
C ASP A 100 -17.89 4.87 1.82
N LYS A 101 -16.60 4.56 1.63
CA LYS A 101 -15.93 4.52 0.33
C LYS A 101 -14.87 3.43 0.30
N ASN A 102 -14.60 2.92 -0.90
CA ASN A 102 -13.42 2.11 -1.13
C ASN A 102 -12.15 2.96 -1.10
N VAL A 103 -11.10 2.38 -0.55
CA VAL A 103 -9.75 2.93 -0.52
C VAL A 103 -8.81 1.87 -1.07
N SER A 104 -7.97 2.27 -2.02
CA SER A 104 -6.95 1.43 -2.63
C SER A 104 -5.55 1.89 -2.24
N TYR A 105 -4.65 0.92 -2.18
CA TYR A 105 -3.23 1.08 -1.86
C TYR A 105 -2.44 0.41 -2.98
N LEU A 106 -1.82 1.23 -3.84
CA LEU A 106 -1.01 0.78 -4.96
C LEU A 106 0.46 0.82 -4.57
N TYR A 107 1.05 -0.37 -4.37
CA TYR A 107 2.45 -0.55 -4.08
C TYR A 107 3.25 -0.71 -5.37
N PHE A 108 4.39 -0.02 -5.49
CA PHE A 108 5.26 -0.08 -6.66
C PHE A 108 6.71 0.31 -6.29
N PRO A 109 7.72 -0.15 -7.05
CA PRO A 109 9.10 0.17 -6.77
C PRO A 109 9.54 1.48 -7.44
N VAL A 110 10.33 2.29 -6.70
CA VAL A 110 11.01 3.49 -7.23
C VAL A 110 12.45 3.49 -6.75
N ASN A 111 13.41 3.64 -7.67
CA ASN A 111 14.84 3.46 -7.38
C ASN A 111 15.15 2.10 -6.72
N ARG A 112 15.34 2.08 -5.39
CA ARG A 112 15.63 0.90 -4.56
C ARG A 112 14.63 0.73 -3.40
N SER A 113 13.57 1.52 -3.40
CA SER A 113 12.59 1.63 -2.32
C SER A 113 11.21 1.21 -2.81
N VAL A 114 10.33 0.84 -1.87
CA VAL A 114 8.91 0.59 -2.15
C VAL A 114 8.11 1.84 -1.79
N TYR A 115 7.21 2.23 -2.68
CA TYR A 115 6.25 3.30 -2.44
C TYR A 115 4.83 2.78 -2.50
N CYS A 116 3.93 3.47 -1.80
CA CYS A 116 2.49 3.24 -1.83
C CYS A 116 1.76 4.53 -2.20
N ILE A 117 0.88 4.48 -3.21
CA ILE A 117 -0.13 5.52 -3.44
C ILE A 117 -1.43 5.05 -2.78
N CYS A 118 -1.89 5.80 -1.79
CA CYS A 118 -3.22 5.60 -1.21
C CYS A 118 -4.20 6.52 -1.94
N TYR A 119 -5.35 6.01 -2.37
CA TYR A 119 -6.36 6.81 -3.06
C TYR A 119 -7.77 6.26 -2.85
N GLN A 120 -8.77 7.14 -2.92
CA GLN A 120 -10.17 6.73 -2.86
C GLN A 120 -10.62 6.15 -4.22
N GLY A 121 -11.23 4.97 -4.20
CA GLY A 121 -11.66 4.25 -5.39
C GLY A 121 -11.20 2.80 -5.38
N ASN A 122 -11.38 2.14 -6.53
CA ASN A 122 -10.98 0.74 -6.73
C ASN A 122 -10.04 0.63 -7.93
N ASP A 123 -10.23 1.49 -8.93
CA ASP A 123 -9.56 1.36 -10.21
C ASP A 123 -8.26 2.17 -10.24
N VAL A 124 -7.21 1.57 -10.78
CA VAL A 124 -6.01 2.30 -11.19
C VAL A 124 -6.32 3.03 -12.49
N ASN A 125 -6.75 4.29 -12.38
CA ASN A 125 -7.07 5.12 -13.52
C ASN A 125 -5.82 5.79 -14.13
N GLU A 126 -5.99 6.50 -15.25
CA GLU A 126 -4.89 7.19 -15.96
C GLU A 126 -4.10 8.16 -15.07
N SER A 127 -4.77 8.84 -14.13
CA SER A 127 -4.12 9.79 -13.22
C SER A 127 -3.25 9.09 -12.18
N ILE A 128 -3.68 7.93 -11.66
CA ILE A 128 -2.88 7.13 -10.74
C ILE A 128 -1.72 6.46 -11.49
N SER A 129 -1.97 5.92 -12.69
CA SER A 129 -0.91 5.38 -13.55
C SER A 129 0.17 6.43 -13.83
N HIS A 130 -0.21 7.67 -14.18
CA HIS A 130 0.75 8.74 -14.47
C HIS A 130 1.69 9.04 -13.29
N ILE A 131 1.23 8.91 -12.04
CA ILE A 131 2.11 9.08 -10.85
C ILE A 131 3.25 8.05 -10.88
N VAL A 132 2.94 6.80 -11.24
CA VAL A 132 3.93 5.71 -11.34
C VAL A 132 4.83 5.89 -12.56
N GLU A 133 4.26 6.24 -13.70
CA GLU A 133 4.97 6.43 -14.98
C GLU A 133 5.98 7.57 -14.91
N SER A 134 5.59 8.69 -14.30
CA SER A 134 6.42 9.90 -14.13
C SER A 134 7.50 9.77 -13.05
N ALA A 135 7.34 8.84 -12.10
CA ALA A 135 8.34 8.59 -11.07
C ALA A 135 9.64 8.03 -11.67
N PRO A 136 10.81 8.27 -11.04
CA PRO A 136 12.07 7.65 -11.46
C PRO A 136 11.96 6.13 -11.58
N GLY A 137 12.59 5.56 -12.60
CA GLY A 137 12.62 4.11 -12.78
C GLY A 137 13.23 3.38 -11.57
N SER A 138 12.88 2.11 -11.41
CA SER A 138 13.50 1.22 -10.44
C SER A 138 14.42 0.21 -11.12
N SER A 139 15.50 -0.15 -10.42
CA SER A 139 16.34 -1.30 -10.79
C SER A 139 15.88 -2.60 -10.15
N MET A 140 14.84 -2.55 -9.32
CA MET A 140 14.26 -3.71 -8.64
C MET A 140 13.54 -4.61 -9.66
N SER A 141 13.88 -5.89 -9.67
CA SER A 141 13.17 -6.88 -10.47
C SER A 141 11.77 -7.16 -9.89
N SER A 142 10.85 -7.66 -10.71
CA SER A 142 9.52 -8.10 -10.24
C SER A 142 9.60 -9.13 -9.12
N ASP A 143 10.49 -10.12 -9.24
CA ASP A 143 10.66 -11.16 -8.20
C ASP A 143 11.15 -10.55 -6.88
N THR A 144 12.06 -9.58 -6.95
CA THR A 144 12.53 -8.86 -5.75
C THR A 144 11.40 -8.03 -5.14
N PHE A 145 10.63 -7.32 -5.96
CA PHE A 145 9.53 -6.48 -5.49
C PHE A 145 8.45 -7.31 -4.77
N TYR A 146 7.94 -8.36 -5.43
CA TYR A 146 6.92 -9.21 -4.82
C TYR A 146 7.46 -10.01 -3.64
N GLY A 147 8.74 -10.42 -3.68
CA GLY A 147 9.40 -11.06 -2.53
C GLY A 147 9.41 -10.17 -1.29
N LEU A 148 9.70 -8.87 -1.43
CA LEU A 148 9.63 -7.91 -0.31
C LEU A 148 8.21 -7.78 0.26
N LEU A 149 7.20 -7.77 -0.60
CA LEU A 149 5.80 -7.71 -0.16
C LEU A 149 5.40 -8.98 0.60
N ASP A 150 5.75 -10.15 0.08
CA ASP A 150 5.44 -11.44 0.69
C ASP A 150 6.16 -11.63 2.04
N GLU A 151 7.43 -11.20 2.14
CA GLU A 151 8.17 -11.16 3.39
C GLU A 151 7.53 -10.20 4.40
N ALA A 152 7.08 -9.03 3.96
CA ALA A 152 6.41 -8.07 4.81
C ALA A 152 5.08 -8.59 5.37
N TYR A 153 4.30 -9.30 4.55
CA TYR A 153 3.07 -9.95 4.98
C TYR A 153 3.34 -11.04 6.02
N LYS A 154 4.25 -11.98 5.74
CA LYS A 154 4.61 -13.04 6.68
C LYS A 154 5.13 -12.49 8.01
N ALA A 155 5.99 -11.47 7.96
CA ALA A 155 6.49 -10.82 9.16
C ALA A 155 5.38 -10.15 9.98
N HIS A 156 4.29 -9.72 9.35
CA HIS A 156 3.12 -9.20 10.04
C HIS A 156 2.32 -10.32 10.73
N GLU A 157 2.06 -11.42 10.01
CA GLU A 157 1.40 -12.62 10.57
C GLU A 157 2.18 -13.17 11.78
N ASP A 158 3.50 -13.28 11.66
CA ASP A 158 4.38 -13.76 12.74
C ASP A 158 4.30 -12.85 13.98
N ARG A 159 4.24 -11.52 13.80
CA ARG A 159 4.06 -10.59 14.92
C ARG A 159 2.70 -10.78 15.59
N GLN A 160 1.62 -10.92 14.83
CA GLN A 160 0.29 -11.17 15.41
C GLN A 160 0.24 -12.48 16.19
N TYR A 161 0.88 -13.52 15.67
CA TYR A 161 1.01 -14.80 16.35
C TYR A 161 1.77 -14.65 17.67
N LEU A 162 2.93 -13.98 17.66
CA LEU A 162 3.73 -13.74 18.86
C LEU A 162 2.99 -12.87 19.89
N ASP A 163 2.27 -11.84 19.46
CA ASP A 163 1.46 -11.00 20.35
C ASP A 163 0.33 -11.80 21.01
N THR A 164 -0.30 -12.71 20.26
CA THR A 164 -1.33 -13.63 20.79
C THR A 164 -0.74 -14.59 21.81
N VAL A 165 0.39 -15.23 21.49
CA VAL A 165 1.08 -16.14 22.41
C VAL A 165 1.55 -15.41 23.68
N ASN A 166 2.09 -14.20 23.54
CA ASN A 166 2.51 -13.38 24.68
C ASN A 166 1.33 -12.98 25.57
N LYS A 167 0.18 -12.66 24.97
CA LYS A 167 -1.05 -12.36 25.70
C LYS A 167 -1.57 -13.59 26.44
N ASP A 168 -1.68 -14.72 25.77
CA ASP A 168 -2.12 -15.97 26.38
C ASP A 168 -1.18 -16.43 27.51
N TYR A 169 0.13 -16.28 27.31
CA TYR A 169 1.12 -16.55 28.35
C TYR A 169 0.98 -15.58 29.53
N SER A 170 0.82 -14.29 29.29
CA SER A 170 0.61 -13.29 30.34
C SER A 170 -0.69 -13.55 31.14
N ASP A 171 -1.75 -13.98 30.45
CA ASP A 171 -3.03 -14.37 31.06
C ASP A 171 -2.90 -15.69 31.84
N TYR A 172 -2.12 -16.65 31.37
CA TYR A 172 -1.79 -17.87 32.10
C TYR A 172 -0.98 -17.55 33.37
N VAL A 173 0.10 -16.80 33.25
CA VAL A 173 1.00 -16.41 34.34
C VAL A 173 0.31 -15.53 35.38
N SER A 174 -0.60 -14.64 34.97
CA SER A 174 -1.39 -13.85 35.92
C SER A 174 -2.41 -14.72 36.69
N LYS A 175 -2.96 -15.76 36.06
CA LYS A 175 -3.82 -16.76 36.72
C LYS A 175 -3.02 -17.72 37.61
N THR A 176 -1.83 -18.15 37.22
CA THR A 176 -0.97 -19.04 38.01
C THR A 176 -0.15 -18.31 39.08
N ASN A 177 0.12 -17.01 38.97
CA ASN A 177 0.71 -16.24 40.09
C ASN A 177 -0.28 -15.96 41.22
N GLN A 178 -1.57 -16.30 41.06
CA GLN A 178 -2.47 -16.50 42.20
C GLN A 178 -2.28 -17.88 42.88
N HIS A 179 -1.55 -18.81 42.25
CA HIS A 179 -1.24 -20.15 42.76
C HIS A 179 0.12 -20.70 42.28
N LYS A 180 1.19 -20.38 43.03
CA LYS A 180 2.51 -21.05 43.05
C LYS A 180 3.39 -20.98 41.79
N ASP A 181 4.47 -20.23 41.98
CA ASP A 181 5.72 -20.18 41.19
C ASP A 181 6.36 -21.58 41.04
N THR A 182 6.46 -22.11 39.80
CA THR A 182 7.15 -23.40 39.52
C THR A 182 7.97 -23.37 38.22
N SER A 183 8.93 -24.29 38.11
CA SER A 183 10.08 -24.27 37.17
C SER A 183 9.76 -24.24 35.68
N SER A 184 8.52 -24.50 35.26
CA SER A 184 8.08 -24.41 33.86
C SER A 184 8.12 -22.97 33.32
N ASP A 185 7.89 -21.97 34.17
CA ASP A 185 7.92 -20.55 33.77
C ASP A 185 9.30 -20.08 33.35
N ARG A 186 10.37 -20.73 33.80
CA ARG A 186 11.74 -20.37 33.42
C ARG A 186 12.11 -20.80 32.00
N LEU A 187 11.52 -21.88 31.48
CA LEU A 187 11.81 -22.38 30.13
C LEU A 187 11.12 -21.54 29.05
N VAL A 188 9.85 -21.16 29.27
CA VAL A 188 9.12 -20.27 28.36
C VAL A 188 9.76 -18.88 28.35
N LYS A 189 10.13 -18.37 29.53
CA LYS A 189 10.84 -17.09 29.64
C LYS A 189 12.21 -17.08 28.98
N TRP A 190 12.93 -18.21 28.97
CA TRP A 190 14.21 -18.31 28.24
C TRP A 190 13.99 -18.29 26.73
N TYR A 191 13.00 -19.02 26.21
CA TYR A 191 12.70 -19.05 24.78
C TYR A 191 12.30 -17.66 24.24
N LEU A 192 11.38 -16.97 24.92
CA LEU A 192 10.91 -15.63 24.53
C LEU A 192 11.95 -14.50 24.66
N LEU A 193 13.06 -14.72 25.38
CA LEU A 193 14.12 -13.72 25.57
C LEU A 193 15.38 -14.00 24.75
N SER A 194 15.45 -15.14 24.05
CA SER A 194 16.65 -15.59 23.32
C SER A 194 16.43 -15.79 21.83
N HIS A 195 15.19 -15.69 21.36
CA HIS A 195 14.76 -15.80 19.97
C HIS A 195 13.73 -14.70 19.69
#